data_AF-A0A7V7CUV3-F1
#
_entry.id   AF-A0A7V7CUV3-F1
#
_cell.length_a   1.000
_cell.length_b   1.000
_cell.length_c   1.000
_cell.angle_alpha   90.00
_cell.angle_beta   90.00
_cell.angle_gamma   90.00
#
_symmetry.space_group_name_H-M   'P 1'
#
loop_
_entity.id
_entity.type
_entity.pdbx_description
1 polymer ?
#
loop_
_entity_poly.entity_id
_entity_poly.type
_entity_poly.pdbx_seq_one_letter_code
_entity_poly.pdbx_strand_id
1 'polypeptide(L)'
;MAKPDLYEILGIARNADTASIKAAYRKLAKIRHPDAGGDPEAFRLLKLAHDILSDPARRALYDETGQAPEPVNTPDEDHRLNQAVSDLFFGVMLKVKNPQNEDVVLLMRAAANDRIRYFSGQISVLREVVDKIDLAISQIHAVAGDNRLKEVAIARRDYLSKAIDNMISEQNLYAGILHFLDGYTFDVKEYFKYVSIDP
;
A
#
# COMPACT_ATOMS: atom_id res chain seq x y z
N MET A 1 4.45 -17.99 -7.48
CA MET A 1 5.25 -17.94 -6.23
C MET A 1 4.43 -18.57 -5.12
N ALA A 2 5.04 -19.35 -4.23
CA ALA A 2 4.32 -19.92 -3.08
C ALA A 2 3.88 -18.79 -2.15
N LYS A 3 2.61 -18.80 -1.72
CA LYS A 3 2.08 -17.82 -0.75
C LYS A 3 2.87 -17.97 0.56
N PRO A 4 3.42 -16.89 1.14
CA PRO A 4 4.20 -16.98 2.38
C PRO A 4 3.33 -17.51 3.53
N ASP A 5 3.91 -18.35 4.39
CA ASP A 5 3.21 -18.98 5.51
C ASP A 5 2.84 -17.95 6.59
N LEU A 6 1.62 -18.01 7.11
CA LEU A 6 1.12 -17.00 8.05
C LEU A 6 1.85 -16.99 9.39
N TYR A 7 2.35 -18.15 9.84
CA TYR A 7 3.15 -18.25 11.06
C TYR A 7 4.55 -17.65 10.85
N GLU A 8 5.13 -17.84 9.66
CA GLU A 8 6.40 -17.21 9.28
C GLU A 8 6.27 -15.68 9.17
N ILE A 9 5.15 -15.18 8.64
CA ILE A 9 4.88 -13.73 8.56
C ILE A 9 4.85 -13.10 9.95
N LEU A 10 4.26 -13.78 10.94
CA LEU A 10 4.25 -13.34 12.34
C LEU A 10 5.54 -13.69 13.11
N GLY A 11 6.41 -14.52 12.55
CA GLY A 11 7.62 -15.00 13.22
C GLY A 11 7.34 -15.83 14.46
N ILE A 12 6.31 -16.68 14.44
CA ILE A 12 5.87 -17.51 15.57
C ILE A 12 5.81 -18.99 15.19
N ALA A 13 5.80 -19.87 16.21
CA ALA A 13 5.61 -21.31 16.00
C ALA A 13 4.14 -21.67 15.74
N ARG A 14 3.89 -22.77 15.01
CA ARG A 14 2.53 -23.26 14.72
C ARG A 14 1.70 -23.59 15.96
N ASN A 15 2.33 -23.89 17.09
CA ASN A 15 1.67 -24.16 18.38
C ASN A 15 1.51 -22.90 19.25
N ALA A 16 1.80 -21.71 18.73
CA ALA A 16 1.65 -20.46 19.47
C ALA A 16 0.20 -20.25 19.91
N ASP A 17 0.03 -19.77 21.14
CA ASP A 17 -1.27 -19.40 21.68
C ASP A 17 -1.75 -18.05 21.13
N THR A 18 -3.04 -17.76 21.33
CA THR A 18 -3.65 -16.50 20.85
C THR A 18 -2.98 -15.26 21.45
N ALA A 19 -2.46 -15.36 22.68
CA ALA A 19 -1.72 -14.28 23.32
C ALA A 19 -0.41 -13.96 22.58
N SER A 20 0.36 -14.99 22.20
CA SER A 20 1.59 -14.86 21.42
C SER A 20 1.34 -14.31 20.02
N ILE A 21 0.27 -14.77 19.36
CA ILE A 21 -0.16 -14.26 18.05
C ILE A 21 -0.43 -12.75 18.11
N LYS A 22 -1.23 -12.33 19.10
CA LYS A 22 -1.58 -10.91 19.29
C LYS A 22 -0.36 -10.06 19.66
N ALA A 23 0.54 -10.59 20.49
CA ALA A 23 1.77 -9.89 20.86
C ALA A 23 2.72 -9.73 19.67
N ALA A 24 2.91 -10.78 18.88
CA ALA A 24 3.73 -10.75 17.66
C ALA A 24 3.19 -9.75 16.64
N TYR A 25 1.87 -9.79 16.37
CA TYR A 25 1.23 -8.84 15.49
C TYR A 25 1.43 -7.40 15.95
N ARG A 26 1.17 -7.08 17.23
CA ARG A 26 1.35 -5.71 17.75
C ARG A 26 2.78 -5.21 17.59
N LYS A 27 3.77 -6.07 17.85
CA LYS A 27 5.19 -5.75 17.69
C LYS A 27 5.53 -5.48 16.23
N LEU A 28 5.15 -6.39 15.34
CA LEU A 28 5.44 -6.27 13.91
C LEU A 28 4.65 -5.14 13.26
N ALA A 29 3.40 -4.90 13.67
CA ALA A 29 2.57 -3.85 13.13
C ALA A 29 3.17 -2.48 13.42
N LYS A 30 3.79 -2.28 14.60
CA LYS A 30 4.50 -1.04 14.92
C LYS A 30 5.76 -0.83 14.07
N ILE A 31 6.45 -1.91 13.70
CA ILE A 31 7.72 -1.85 12.96
C ILE A 31 7.48 -1.77 11.45
N ARG A 32 6.52 -2.53 10.96
CA ARG A 32 6.18 -2.67 9.54
C ARG A 32 4.99 -1.81 9.13
N HIS A 33 4.50 -0.94 10.02
CA HIS A 33 3.47 0.00 9.64
C HIS A 33 3.96 0.80 8.43
N PRO A 34 3.13 1.03 7.41
CA PRO A 34 3.47 1.91 6.32
C PRO A 34 3.95 3.28 6.82
N ASP A 35 3.28 3.87 7.82
CA ASP A 35 3.66 5.11 8.52
C ASP A 35 5.09 5.08 9.10
N ALA A 36 5.60 3.90 9.49
CA ALA A 36 6.95 3.72 10.01
C ALA A 36 7.98 3.34 8.93
N GLY A 37 7.61 3.36 7.65
CA GLY A 37 8.49 2.99 6.54
C GLY A 37 8.43 1.52 6.13
N GLY A 38 7.44 0.76 6.59
CA GLY A 38 7.21 -0.62 6.17
C GLY A 38 6.59 -0.75 4.77
N ASP A 39 6.71 -1.95 4.20
CA ASP A 39 6.08 -2.31 2.93
C ASP A 39 4.56 -2.56 3.12
N PRO A 40 3.68 -1.85 2.39
CA PRO A 40 2.23 -1.99 2.49
C PRO A 40 1.73 -3.40 2.18
N GLU A 41 2.28 -4.09 1.19
CA GLU A 41 1.89 -5.47 0.90
C GLU A 41 2.32 -6.41 2.02
N ALA A 42 3.53 -6.24 2.55
CA ALA A 42 3.95 -6.95 3.75
C ALA A 42 3.06 -6.63 4.97
N PHE A 43 2.55 -5.41 5.11
CA PHE A 43 1.62 -5.05 6.18
C PHE A 43 0.22 -5.63 5.98
N ARG A 44 -0.28 -5.67 4.73
CA ARG A 44 -1.53 -6.34 4.36
C ARG A 44 -1.45 -7.84 4.68
N LEU A 45 -0.34 -8.48 4.32
CA LEU A 45 -0.03 -9.87 4.65
C LEU A 45 0.11 -10.09 6.16
N LEU A 46 0.69 -9.13 6.89
CA LEU A 46 0.77 -9.17 8.36
C LEU A 46 -0.61 -9.08 9.02
N LYS A 47 -1.48 -8.19 8.54
CA LYS A 47 -2.87 -8.07 8.99
C LYS A 47 -3.63 -9.37 8.69
N LEU A 48 -3.49 -9.91 7.47
CA LEU A 48 -4.06 -11.19 7.09
C LEU A 48 -3.61 -12.33 8.03
N ALA A 49 -2.31 -12.43 8.31
CA ALA A 49 -1.76 -13.45 9.19
C ALA A 49 -2.38 -13.38 10.58
N HIS A 50 -2.50 -12.18 11.14
CA HIS A 50 -3.20 -11.99 12.42
C HIS A 50 -4.69 -12.33 12.34
N ASP A 51 -5.40 -11.85 11.32
CA ASP A 51 -6.86 -12.04 11.19
C ASP A 51 -7.26 -13.51 11.03
N ILE A 52 -6.42 -14.31 10.35
CA ILE A 52 -6.62 -15.76 10.23
C ILE A 52 -6.22 -16.49 11.50
N LEU A 53 -5.02 -16.23 12.03
CA LEU A 53 -4.47 -17.03 13.14
C LEU A 53 -5.10 -16.69 14.49
N SER A 54 -5.66 -15.48 14.65
CA SER A 54 -6.35 -15.07 15.89
C SER A 54 -7.76 -15.63 16.03
N ASP A 55 -8.40 -16.06 14.93
CA ASP A 55 -9.72 -16.69 14.92
C ASP A 55 -9.55 -18.23 14.90
N PRO A 56 -10.04 -18.96 15.93
CA PRO A 56 -9.85 -20.41 16.01
C PRO A 56 -10.42 -21.20 14.82
N ALA A 57 -11.55 -20.78 14.26
CA ALA A 57 -12.18 -21.48 13.14
C ALA A 57 -11.41 -21.24 11.85
N ARG A 58 -10.98 -19.99 11.60
CA ARG A 58 -10.18 -19.63 10.42
C ARG A 58 -8.78 -20.22 10.49
N ARG A 59 -8.18 -20.26 11.69
CA ARG A 59 -6.89 -20.94 11.93
C ARG A 59 -6.99 -22.43 11.66
N ALA A 60 -8.02 -23.12 12.16
CA ALA A 60 -8.21 -24.55 11.91
C ALA A 60 -8.33 -24.85 10.41
N LEU A 61 -9.12 -24.04 9.69
CA LEU A 61 -9.25 -24.16 8.22
C LEU A 61 -7.91 -23.91 7.50
N TYR A 62 -7.15 -22.90 7.93
CA TYR A 62 -5.82 -22.62 7.38
C TYR A 62 -4.84 -23.78 7.67
N ASP A 63 -4.85 -24.33 8.88
CA ASP A 63 -3.98 -25.45 9.27
C ASP A 63 -4.33 -26.75 8.51
N GLU A 64 -5.61 -26.95 8.15
CA GLU A 64 -6.07 -28.09 7.36
C GLU A 64 -5.79 -27.95 5.86
N THR A 65 -6.01 -26.76 5.30
CA THR A 65 -6.02 -26.54 3.84
C THR A 65 -4.77 -25.85 3.30
N GLY A 66 -4.01 -25.17 4.15
CA GLY A 66 -2.93 -24.26 3.76
C GLY A 66 -3.39 -23.00 3.02
N GLN A 67 -4.70 -22.76 2.89
CA GLN A 67 -5.24 -21.64 2.14
C GLN A 67 -5.68 -20.51 3.07
N ALA A 68 -5.04 -19.34 2.91
CA ALA A 68 -5.48 -18.11 3.55
C ALA A 68 -6.46 -17.38 2.60
N PRO A 69 -7.74 -17.18 2.98
CA PRO A 69 -8.63 -16.31 2.24
C PRO A 69 -8.04 -14.89 2.17
N GLU A 70 -8.28 -14.18 1.07
CA GLU A 70 -7.82 -12.79 0.96
C GLU A 70 -8.42 -11.95 2.11
N PRO A 71 -7.67 -10.97 2.64
CA PRO A 71 -8.19 -10.07 3.65
C PRO A 71 -9.37 -9.29 3.03
N VAL A 72 -10.50 -9.34 3.72
CA VAL A 72 -11.71 -8.62 3.33
C VAL A 72 -11.48 -7.15 3.71
N ASN A 73 -11.53 -6.26 2.72
CA ASN A 73 -11.54 -4.83 2.97
C ASN A 73 -12.80 -4.46 3.77
N THR A 74 -12.69 -3.40 4.58
CA THR A 74 -13.88 -2.79 5.15
C THR A 74 -14.77 -2.18 4.05
N PRO A 75 -16.09 -2.04 4.26
CA PRO A 75 -16.97 -1.39 3.28
C PRO A 75 -16.48 -0.01 2.84
N ASP A 76 -15.90 0.76 3.75
CA ASP A 76 -15.34 2.09 3.45
C ASP A 76 -14.07 2.00 2.58
N GLU A 77 -13.18 1.02 2.84
CA GLU A 77 -12.00 0.76 2.02
C GLU A 77 -12.40 0.30 0.61
N ASP A 78 -13.38 -0.59 0.48
CA ASP A 78 -13.91 -1.04 -0.82
C ASP A 78 -14.55 0.11 -1.61
N HIS A 79 -15.35 0.95 -0.94
CA HIS A 79 -15.94 2.12 -1.57
C HIS A 79 -14.85 3.07 -2.08
N ARG A 80 -13.83 3.34 -1.27
CA ARG A 80 -12.70 4.21 -1.66
C ARG A 80 -11.90 3.63 -2.82
N LEU A 81 -11.63 2.32 -2.82
CA LEU A 81 -10.95 1.65 -3.93
C LEU A 81 -11.76 1.77 -5.22
N ASN A 82 -13.06 1.47 -5.17
CA ASN A 82 -13.94 1.56 -6.33
C ASN A 82 -14.01 2.99 -6.90
N GLN A 83 -14.09 3.99 -6.04
CA GLN A 83 -14.04 5.40 -6.46
C GLN A 83 -12.72 5.72 -7.16
N ALA A 84 -11.59 5.29 -6.60
CA ALA A 84 -10.28 5.56 -7.17
C ALA A 84 -10.05 4.84 -8.52
N VAL A 85 -10.55 3.61 -8.66
CA VAL A 85 -10.57 2.88 -9.95
C VAL A 85 -11.39 3.66 -10.98
N SER A 86 -12.56 4.16 -10.60
CA SER A 86 -13.44 4.95 -11.48
C SER A 86 -12.77 6.24 -11.95
N ASP A 87 -12.18 7.00 -11.03
CA ASP A 87 -11.49 8.26 -11.34
C ASP A 87 -10.28 8.03 -12.26
N LEU A 88 -9.51 6.97 -12.01
CA LEU A 88 -8.38 6.59 -12.85
C LEU A 88 -8.84 6.18 -14.25
N PHE A 89 -9.87 5.34 -14.34
CA PHE A 89 -10.46 4.92 -15.61
C PHE A 89 -10.93 6.14 -16.42
N PHE A 90 -11.68 7.05 -15.81
CA PHE A 90 -12.12 8.28 -16.46
C PHE A 90 -10.93 9.11 -16.95
N GLY A 91 -9.91 9.30 -16.10
CA GLY A 91 -8.69 10.03 -16.46
C GLY A 91 -7.91 9.41 -17.62
N VAL A 92 -7.89 8.08 -17.75
CA VAL A 92 -7.33 7.37 -18.90
C VAL A 92 -8.21 7.59 -20.13
N MET A 93 -9.53 7.41 -20.01
CA MET A 93 -10.48 7.55 -21.12
C MET A 93 -10.50 8.95 -21.73
N LEU A 94 -10.23 10.00 -20.95
CA LEU A 94 -10.04 11.37 -21.47
C LEU A 94 -8.84 11.51 -22.41
N LYS A 95 -7.84 10.62 -22.32
CA LYS A 95 -6.60 10.66 -23.10
C LYS A 95 -6.58 9.66 -24.25
N VAL A 96 -7.32 8.56 -24.12
CA VAL A 96 -7.46 7.52 -25.16
C VAL A 96 -8.09 8.13 -26.41
N LYS A 97 -7.47 7.90 -27.57
CA LYS A 97 -7.95 8.41 -28.85
C LYS A 97 -8.77 7.38 -29.60
N ASN A 98 -8.36 6.12 -29.54
CA ASN A 98 -9.06 5.00 -30.16
C ASN A 98 -9.15 3.81 -29.19
N PRO A 99 -10.24 3.70 -28.41
CA PRO A 99 -10.38 2.66 -27.41
C PRO A 99 -10.49 1.23 -28.00
N GLN A 100 -10.66 1.06 -29.32
CA GLN A 100 -10.64 -0.26 -29.94
C GLN A 100 -9.22 -0.82 -30.15
N ASN A 101 -8.23 0.08 -30.16
CA ASN A 101 -6.84 -0.24 -30.51
C ASN A 101 -5.86 0.08 -29.36
N GLU A 102 -6.30 0.78 -28.32
CA GLU A 102 -5.49 1.13 -27.16
C GLU A 102 -5.92 0.30 -25.96
N ASP A 103 -4.98 -0.46 -25.40
CA ASP A 103 -5.22 -1.29 -24.21
C ASP A 103 -5.43 -0.40 -22.97
N VAL A 104 -6.70 -0.17 -22.63
CA VAL A 104 -7.10 0.68 -21.51
C VAL A 104 -6.61 0.12 -20.18
N VAL A 105 -6.58 -1.21 -20.02
CA VAL A 105 -6.13 -1.84 -18.77
C VAL A 105 -4.63 -1.62 -18.58
N LEU A 106 -3.83 -1.76 -19.65
CA LEU A 106 -2.40 -1.44 -19.63
C LEU A 106 -2.15 0.04 -19.32
N LEU A 107 -2.93 0.94 -19.93
CA LEU A 107 -2.83 2.38 -19.67
C LEU A 107 -3.20 2.74 -18.22
N MET A 108 -4.21 2.08 -17.64
CA MET A 108 -4.55 2.23 -16.22
C MET A 108 -3.43 1.74 -15.32
N ARG A 109 -2.84 0.56 -15.61
CA ARG A 109 -1.66 0.06 -14.87
C ARG A 109 -0.49 1.05 -14.94
N ALA A 110 -0.22 1.62 -16.11
CA ALA A 110 0.83 2.62 -16.28
C ALA A 110 0.54 3.89 -15.44
N ALA A 111 -0.69 4.40 -15.49
CA ALA A 111 -1.09 5.58 -14.74
C ALA A 111 -1.05 5.38 -13.22
N ALA A 112 -1.47 4.21 -12.71
CA ALA A 112 -1.34 3.87 -11.29
C ALA A 112 0.13 3.80 -10.86
N ASN A 113 1.00 3.16 -11.66
CA ASN A 113 2.44 3.10 -11.39
C ASN A 113 3.11 4.48 -11.37
N ASP A 114 2.75 5.38 -12.30
CA ASP A 114 3.24 6.76 -12.29
C ASP A 114 2.90 7.48 -10.98
N ARG A 115 1.68 7.25 -10.47
CA ARG A 115 1.22 7.86 -9.23
C ARG A 115 1.91 7.27 -8.00
N ILE A 116 2.13 5.96 -7.96
CA ILE A 116 2.95 5.30 -6.93
C ILE A 116 4.36 5.90 -6.92
N ARG A 117 5.00 6.03 -8.09
CA ARG A 117 6.33 6.64 -8.22
C ARG A 117 6.36 8.08 -7.73
N TYR A 118 5.36 8.88 -8.09
CA TYR A 118 5.21 10.25 -7.61
C TYR A 118 5.18 10.31 -6.08
N PHE A 119 4.33 9.52 -5.44
CA PHE A 119 4.25 9.50 -3.97
C PHE A 119 5.54 8.99 -3.33
N SER A 120 6.16 7.94 -3.86
CA SER A 120 7.46 7.44 -3.37
C SER A 120 8.50 8.55 -3.32
N GLY A 121 8.59 9.36 -4.40
CA GLY A 121 9.50 10.50 -4.45
C GLY A 121 9.20 11.55 -3.39
N GLN A 122 7.94 11.96 -3.25
CA GLN A 122 7.53 12.97 -2.26
C GLN A 122 7.75 12.50 -0.82
N ILE A 123 7.38 11.25 -0.52
CA ILE A 123 7.59 10.62 0.79
C ILE A 123 9.08 10.61 1.14
N SER A 124 9.94 10.22 0.19
CA SER A 124 11.39 10.19 0.40
C SER A 124 11.94 11.57 0.78
N VAL A 125 11.54 12.62 0.05
CA VAL A 125 11.97 14.00 0.33
C VAL A 125 11.49 14.47 1.70
N LEU A 126 10.22 14.22 2.03
CA LEU A 126 9.67 14.66 3.31
C LEU A 126 10.28 13.92 4.50
N ARG A 127 10.58 12.63 4.37
CA ARG A 127 11.31 11.86 5.38
C ARG A 127 12.68 12.47 5.66
N GLU A 128 13.45 12.79 4.62
CA GLU A 128 14.75 13.45 4.78
C GLU A 128 14.64 14.80 5.51
N VAL A 129 13.58 15.57 5.24
CA VAL A 129 13.31 16.84 5.95
C VAL A 129 12.95 16.59 7.41
N VAL A 130 12.11 15.60 7.70
CA VAL A 130 11.75 15.22 9.08
C VAL A 130 12.99 14.81 9.86
N ASP A 131 13.86 13.98 9.29
CA ASP A 131 15.12 13.56 9.93
C ASP A 131 16.01 14.75 10.29
N LYS A 132 16.15 15.73 9.37
CA LYS A 132 16.90 16.97 9.62
C LYS A 132 16.27 17.81 10.73
N ILE A 133 14.94 17.88 10.78
CA ILE A 133 14.24 18.61 11.85
C ILE A 133 14.44 17.91 13.20
N ASP A 134 14.37 16.57 13.25
CA ASP A 134 14.61 15.81 14.49
C ASP A 134 16.05 16.03 15.01
N LEU A 135 17.04 16.05 14.11
CA LEU A 135 18.41 16.42 14.46
C LEU A 135 18.49 17.85 15.03
N ALA A 136 17.85 18.82 14.39
CA ALA A 136 17.83 20.21 14.88
C ALA A 136 17.14 20.32 16.25
N ILE A 137 15.99 19.67 16.46
CA ILE A 137 15.26 19.63 17.73
C ILE A 137 16.15 19.14 18.88
N SER A 138 17.05 18.18 18.60
CA SER A 138 17.99 17.65 19.60
C SER A 138 19.06 18.66 20.05
N GLN A 139 19.34 19.67 19.24
CA GLN A 139 20.40 20.67 19.46
C GLN A 139 19.85 22.05 19.89
N ILE A 140 18.55 22.29 19.75
CA ILE A 140 17.93 23.56 20.14
C ILE A 140 17.70 23.59 21.64
N HIS A 141 18.38 24.51 22.33
CA HIS A 141 18.23 24.77 23.77
C HIS A 141 17.87 26.25 24.00
N ALA A 142 17.01 26.50 24.99
CA ALA A 142 16.74 27.87 25.44
C ALA A 142 17.87 28.31 26.37
N VAL A 143 18.31 29.56 26.21
CA VAL A 143 19.29 30.18 27.12
C VAL A 143 18.67 30.45 28.49
N ALA A 144 17.38 30.81 28.52
CA ALA A 144 16.56 30.94 29.72
C ALA A 144 15.08 30.85 29.33
N GLY A 145 14.23 30.35 30.25
CA GLY A 145 12.79 30.22 30.02
C GLY A 145 12.40 29.15 29.01
N ASP A 146 11.19 29.27 28.46
CA ASP A 146 10.60 28.27 27.57
C ASP A 146 11.27 28.24 26.19
N ASN A 147 11.43 27.03 25.66
CA ASN A 147 12.06 26.81 24.37
C ASN A 147 11.04 26.81 23.23
N ARG A 148 10.46 27.98 22.97
CA ARG A 148 9.42 28.17 21.95
C ARG A 148 9.86 27.77 20.54
N LEU A 149 11.15 27.95 20.21
CA LEU A 149 11.68 27.55 18.90
C LEU A 149 11.66 26.01 18.73
N LYS A 150 12.03 25.27 19.78
CA LYS A 150 11.94 23.81 19.78
C LYS A 150 10.50 23.34 19.66
N GLU A 151 9.55 23.98 20.36
CA GLU A 151 8.12 23.67 20.24
C GLU A 151 7.60 23.86 18.81
N VAL A 152 7.97 24.97 18.15
CA VAL A 152 7.64 25.23 16.74
C VAL A 152 8.22 24.15 15.83
N ALA A 153 9.48 23.76 16.05
CA ALA A 153 10.13 22.70 15.27
C ALA A 153 9.43 21.34 15.44
N ILE A 154 9.07 20.97 16.68
CA ILE A 154 8.31 19.74 16.99
C ILE A 154 6.95 19.76 16.27
N ALA A 155 6.21 20.87 16.39
CA ALA A 155 4.90 20.98 15.73
C ALA A 155 5.01 20.84 14.21
N ARG A 156 6.07 21.38 13.59
CA ARG A 156 6.30 21.23 12.16
C ARG A 156 6.68 19.80 11.77
N ARG A 157 7.54 19.15 12.55
CA ARG A 157 7.92 17.74 12.39
C ARG A 157 6.69 16.84 12.41
N ASP A 158 5.82 17.03 13.39
CA ASP A 158 4.57 16.26 13.55
C ASP A 158 3.61 16.49 12.38
N TYR A 159 3.51 17.72 11.89
CA TYR A 159 2.70 18.04 10.70
C TYR A 159 3.22 17.31 9.45
N LEU A 160 4.54 17.34 9.22
CA LEU A 160 5.14 16.67 8.06
C LEU A 160 4.99 15.15 8.16
N SER A 161 5.09 14.59 9.36
CA SER A 161 4.86 13.15 9.60
C SER A 161 3.44 12.74 9.19
N LYS A 162 2.42 13.50 9.61
CA LYS A 162 1.03 13.26 9.18
C LYS A 162 0.84 13.38 7.66
N ALA A 163 1.54 14.32 7.03
CA ALA A 163 1.48 14.47 5.58
C ALA A 163 2.09 13.24 4.86
N ILE A 164 3.18 12.70 5.38
CA ILE A 164 3.79 11.45 4.91
C ILE A 164 2.78 10.29 5.05
N ASP A 165 2.14 10.14 6.20
CA ASP A 165 1.16 9.06 6.44
C ASP A 165 0.00 9.12 5.43
N ASN A 166 -0.51 10.33 5.17
CA ASN A 166 -1.55 10.54 4.16
C ASN A 166 -1.06 10.16 2.74
N MET A 167 0.17 10.54 2.36
CA MET A 167 0.74 10.17 1.06
C MET A 167 0.94 8.66 0.93
N ILE A 168 1.29 7.99 2.01
CA ILE A 168 1.41 6.53 2.05
C ILE A 168 0.03 5.89 1.89
N SER A 169 -0.99 6.40 2.57
CA SER A 169 -2.37 5.94 2.37
C SER A 169 -2.82 6.08 0.91
N GLU A 170 -2.51 7.21 0.27
CA GLU A 170 -2.80 7.42 -1.14
C GLU A 170 -2.01 6.46 -2.04
N GLN A 171 -0.71 6.28 -1.79
CA GLN A 171 0.11 5.32 -2.52
C GLN A 171 -0.45 3.89 -2.43
N ASN A 172 -0.91 3.48 -1.25
CA ASN A 172 -1.52 2.16 -1.03
C ASN A 172 -2.82 1.98 -1.82
N LEU A 173 -3.61 3.04 -1.96
CA LEU A 173 -4.82 3.02 -2.79
C LEU A 173 -4.47 2.68 -4.25
N TYR A 174 -3.41 3.28 -4.80
CA TYR A 174 -2.95 2.96 -6.16
C TYR A 174 -2.34 1.55 -6.28
N ALA A 175 -1.67 1.05 -5.24
CA ALA A 175 -1.25 -0.36 -5.19
C ALA A 175 -2.46 -1.31 -5.21
N GLY A 176 -3.52 -0.97 -4.47
CA GLY A 176 -4.79 -1.68 -4.49
C GLY A 176 -5.45 -1.67 -5.88
N ILE A 177 -5.37 -0.56 -6.63
CA ILE A 177 -5.83 -0.51 -8.02
C ILE A 177 -5.03 -1.48 -8.89
N LEU A 178 -3.71 -1.55 -8.76
CA LEU A 178 -2.90 -2.51 -9.53
C LEU A 178 -3.33 -3.95 -9.24
N HIS A 179 -3.50 -4.30 -7.96
CA HIS A 179 -3.97 -5.62 -7.57
C HIS A 179 -5.37 -5.93 -8.11
N PHE A 180 -6.29 -4.98 -8.05
CA PHE A 180 -7.61 -5.10 -8.68
C PHE A 180 -7.47 -5.42 -10.18
N LEU A 181 -6.60 -4.71 -10.89
CA LEU A 181 -6.38 -4.89 -12.33
C LEU A 181 -5.71 -6.21 -12.70
N ASP A 182 -5.10 -6.97 -11.78
CA ASP A 182 -4.49 -8.28 -12.07
C ASP A 182 -5.50 -9.30 -12.63
N GLY A 183 -6.78 -9.15 -12.27
CA GLY A 183 -7.87 -10.00 -12.73
C GLY A 183 -8.43 -9.66 -14.11
N TYR A 184 -7.90 -8.63 -14.80
CA TYR A 184 -8.47 -8.08 -16.02
C TYR A 184 -7.50 -8.09 -17.20
N THR A 185 -8.02 -8.42 -18.37
CA THR A 185 -7.36 -8.31 -19.68
C THR A 185 -8.17 -7.39 -20.59
N PHE A 186 -7.55 -6.93 -21.68
CA PHE A 186 -8.22 -6.11 -22.69
C PHE A 186 -7.95 -6.68 -24.08
N ASP A 187 -9.01 -6.99 -24.81
CA ASP A 187 -8.90 -7.48 -26.18
C ASP A 187 -8.70 -6.31 -27.14
N VAL A 188 -7.51 -6.21 -27.73
CA VAL A 188 -7.23 -5.24 -28.78
C VAL A 188 -7.62 -5.88 -30.12
N LYS A 189 -8.38 -5.18 -30.97
CA LYS A 189 -8.64 -5.66 -32.34
C LYS A 189 -7.34 -5.62 -33.15
N GLU A 190 -6.75 -6.77 -33.43
CA GLU A 190 -5.70 -6.90 -34.45
C GLU A 190 -6.29 -6.66 -35.84
N TYR A 191 -6.14 -5.45 -36.36
CA TYR A 191 -6.39 -5.19 -37.78
C TYR A 191 -5.22 -5.75 -38.59
N PHE A 192 -5.27 -7.05 -38.91
CA PHE A 192 -4.47 -7.61 -39.99
C PHE A 192 -4.88 -6.90 -41.29
N LYS A 193 -4.08 -5.92 -41.72
CA LYS A 193 -4.11 -5.44 -43.09
C LYS A 193 -3.61 -6.58 -43.97
N TYR A 194 -4.55 -7.33 -44.56
CA TYR A 194 -4.27 -8.09 -45.77
C TYR A 194 -3.81 -7.11 -46.84
N VAL A 195 -2.50 -6.93 -46.97
CA VAL A 195 -1.91 -6.49 -48.23
C VAL A 195 -2.01 -7.72 -49.13
N SER A 196 -3.06 -7.79 -49.94
CA SER A 196 -3.07 -8.65 -51.12
C SER A 196 -1.85 -8.27 -51.94
N ILE A 197 -0.84 -9.13 -51.90
CA ILE A 197 0.18 -9.17 -52.94
C ILE A 197 -0.53 -9.92 -54.07
N ASP A 198 -1.13 -9.19 -55.01
CA ASP A 198 -1.58 -9.81 -56.25
C ASP A 198 -0.35 -10.16 -57.11
N PRO A 199 -0.34 -11.32 -57.82
CA PRO A 199 0.83 -11.88 -58.48
C PRO A 199 1.35 -11.09 -59.68
#